data_AF-A0A2D9C9M9-F1
#
_entry.id   AF-A0A2D9C9M9-F1
#
_cell.length_a   1.000
_cell.length_b   1.000
_cell.length_c   1.000
_cell.angle_alpha   90.00
_cell.angle_beta   90.00
_cell.angle_gamma   90.00
#
_symmetry.space_group_name_H-M   'P 1'
#
loop_
_entity.id
_entity.type
_entity.pdbx_description
1 polymer ?
#
loop_
_entity_poly.entity_id
_entity_poly.type
_entity_poly.pdbx_seq_one_letter_code
_entity_poly.pdbx_strand_id
1 'polypeptide(L)'
;MSAEGGLILALVGASYQRSAGKAQQKSAYLNAYNIETQKKISDTEAKQRSNDRMEQYRSNLSANIASFAAMGRDIGGADRSVGAFLDRQKQIATDDTARSDFMGMAQGMKLQQQAAATRIEGRARKVAADIGAFTTVVNGISSYNETKG
;
A
#
# COMPACT_ATOMS: atom_id res chain seq x y z
N MET A 1 47.76 17.19 8.24
CA MET A 1 46.75 16.91 9.29
C MET A 1 47.38 15.89 10.23
N SER A 2 47.41 16.10 11.55
CA SER A 2 48.01 15.12 12.47
C SER A 2 47.22 13.80 12.44
N ALA A 3 47.88 12.67 12.68
CA ALA A 3 47.23 11.35 12.75
C ALA A 3 46.01 11.38 13.69
N GLU A 4 46.12 12.09 14.82
CA GLU A 4 45.05 12.28 15.81
C GLU A 4 43.81 13.00 15.24
N GLY A 5 44.01 13.98 14.35
CA GLY A 5 42.93 14.64 13.64
C GLY A 5 42.18 13.71 12.67
N GLY A 6 42.89 12.75 12.05
CA GLY A 6 42.29 11.74 11.17
C GLY A 6 41.38 10.76 11.92
N LEU A 7 41.81 10.29 13.10
CA LEU A 7 41.02 9.38 13.93
C LEU A 7 39.77 10.05 14.50
N ILE A 8 39.86 11.30 14.94
CA ILE A 8 38.71 12.08 15.43
C ILE A 8 37.68 12.27 14.32
N LEU A 9 38.10 12.62 13.10
CA LEU A 9 37.20 12.75 11.95
C LEU A 9 36.53 11.42 11.57
N ALA A 10 37.23 10.30 11.67
CA ALA A 10 36.66 8.98 11.42
C ALA A 10 35.56 8.63 12.45
N LEU A 11 35.78 8.91 13.74
CA LEU A 11 34.79 8.71 14.80
C LEU A 11 33.55 9.61 14.61
N VAL A 12 33.76 10.88 14.28
CA VAL A 12 32.68 11.83 13.96
C VAL A 12 31.88 11.33 12.75
N GLY A 13 32.55 10.96 11.65
CA GLY A 13 31.90 10.43 10.45
C GLY A 13 31.06 9.18 10.73
N ALA A 14 31.60 8.25 11.52
CA ALA A 14 30.89 7.03 11.94
C ALA A 14 29.63 7.34 12.78
N SER A 15 29.71 8.31 13.70
CA SER A 15 28.56 8.74 14.50
C SER A 15 27.44 9.36 13.66
N TYR A 16 27.81 10.14 12.63
CA TYR A 16 26.88 10.73 11.68
C TYR A 16 26.22 9.65 10.82
N GLN A 17 27.00 8.69 10.31
CA GLN A 17 26.48 7.56 9.51
C GLN A 17 25.46 6.74 10.31
N ARG A 18 25.74 6.40 11.58
CA ARG A 18 24.75 5.69 12.44
C ARG A 18 23.48 6.50 12.67
N SER A 19 23.62 7.79 12.95
CA SER A 19 22.48 8.68 13.18
C SER A 19 21.62 8.83 11.92
N ALA A 20 22.25 8.97 10.75
CA ALA A 20 21.59 8.98 9.46
C ALA A 20 20.86 7.65 9.20
N GLY A 21 21.49 6.50 9.48
CA GLY A 21 20.86 5.18 9.36
C GLY A 21 19.61 5.02 10.23
N LYS A 22 19.65 5.49 11.49
CA LYS A 22 18.47 5.51 12.38
C LYS A 22 17.36 6.42 11.84
N ALA A 23 17.70 7.60 11.33
CA ALA A 23 16.74 8.53 10.73
C ALA A 23 16.09 7.92 9.48
N GLN A 24 16.87 7.29 8.61
CA GLN A 24 16.37 6.59 7.43
C GLN A 24 15.45 5.42 7.79
N GLN A 25 15.81 4.65 8.82
CA GLN A 25 14.94 3.60 9.34
C GLN A 25 13.61 4.20 9.80
N LYS A 26 13.62 5.25 10.63
CA LYS A 26 12.39 5.90 11.12
C LYS A 26 11.53 6.43 9.97
N SER A 27 12.14 7.06 8.97
CA SER A 27 11.45 7.53 7.76
C SER A 27 10.78 6.37 7.01
N ALA A 28 11.46 5.24 6.84
CA ALA A 28 10.89 4.06 6.21
C ALA A 28 9.69 3.49 7.00
N TYR A 29 9.73 3.49 8.33
CA TYR A 29 8.58 3.08 9.15
C TYR A 29 7.38 4.04 9.00
N LEU A 30 7.63 5.36 8.92
CA LEU A 30 6.58 6.34 8.66
C LEU A 30 5.96 6.14 7.27
N ASN A 31 6.78 5.87 6.25
CA ASN A 31 6.29 5.55 4.91
C ASN A 31 5.45 4.27 4.91
N ALA A 32 5.90 3.22 5.60
CA ALA A 32 5.12 1.99 5.73
C ALA A 32 3.76 2.22 6.44
N TYR A 33 3.73 3.08 7.45
CA TYR A 33 2.48 3.48 8.13
C TYR A 33 1.55 4.25 7.18
N ASN A 34 2.09 5.15 6.36
CA ASN A 34 1.31 5.85 5.34
C ASN A 34 0.74 4.88 4.29
N ILE A 35 1.50 3.86 3.88
CA ILE A 35 1.02 2.81 2.96
C ILE A 35 -0.11 2.00 3.60
N GLU A 36 -0.01 1.64 4.88
CA GLU A 36 -1.11 0.98 5.61
C GLU A 36 -2.35 1.85 5.74
N THR A 37 -2.15 3.17 5.86
CA THR A 37 -3.25 4.13 5.86
C THR A 37 -3.93 4.17 4.47
N GLN A 38 -3.14 4.21 3.39
CA GLN A 38 -3.66 4.09 2.03
C GLN A 38 -4.42 2.78 1.80
N LYS A 39 -3.97 1.67 2.40
CA LYS A 39 -4.72 0.40 2.37
C LYS A 39 -6.10 0.56 2.98
N LYS A 40 -6.21 1.15 4.17
CA LYS A 40 -7.52 1.36 4.83
C LYS A 40 -8.44 2.27 4.02
N ILE A 41 -7.90 3.31 3.40
CA ILE A 41 -8.65 4.20 2.49
C ILE A 41 -9.15 3.38 1.29
N SER A 42 -8.27 2.63 0.64
CA SER A 42 -8.61 1.79 -0.52
C SER A 42 -9.67 0.73 -0.19
N ASP A 43 -9.59 0.08 0.98
CA ASP A 43 -10.61 -0.86 1.47
C ASP A 43 -11.96 -0.16 1.68
N THR A 44 -11.94 1.08 2.16
CA THR A 44 -13.16 1.89 2.37
C THR A 44 -13.79 2.30 1.04
N GLU A 45 -12.98 2.78 0.10
CA GLU A 45 -13.43 3.13 -1.26
C GLU A 45 -13.97 1.90 -2.01
N ALA A 46 -13.39 0.71 -1.81
CA ALA A 46 -13.92 -0.53 -2.38
C ALA A 46 -15.33 -0.84 -1.85
N LYS A 47 -15.56 -0.70 -0.54
CA LYS A 47 -16.88 -0.86 0.08
C LYS A 47 -17.88 0.18 -0.41
N GLN A 48 -17.47 1.44 -0.52
CA GLN A 48 -18.32 2.50 -1.04
C GLN A 48 -18.75 2.22 -2.48
N ARG A 49 -17.81 1.85 -3.36
CA ARG A 49 -18.14 1.46 -4.75
C ARG A 49 -19.12 0.29 -4.82
N SER A 50 -18.98 -0.70 -3.93
CA SER A 50 -19.93 -1.82 -3.84
C SER A 50 -21.34 -1.34 -3.45
N ASN A 51 -21.44 -0.47 -2.44
CA ASN A 51 -22.71 0.13 -2.05
C ASN A 51 -23.34 0.95 -3.18
N ASP A 52 -22.57 1.82 -3.82
CA ASP A 52 -23.02 2.66 -4.94
C ASP A 52 -23.52 1.81 -6.11
N ARG A 53 -22.83 0.69 -6.41
CA ARG A 53 -23.24 -0.27 -7.45
C ARG A 53 -24.59 -0.91 -7.10
N MET A 54 -24.78 -1.31 -5.85
CA MET A 54 -26.04 -1.92 -5.40
C MET A 54 -27.19 -0.91 -5.37
N GLU A 55 -26.92 0.35 -5.01
CA GLU A 55 -27.90 1.44 -5.07
C GLU A 55 -28.30 1.73 -6.52
N GLN A 56 -27.33 1.84 -7.44
CA GLN A 56 -27.58 1.98 -8.87
C GLN A 56 -28.42 0.82 -9.42
N TYR A 57 -28.09 -0.42 -9.05
CA TYR A 57 -28.86 -1.59 -9.44
C TYR A 57 -30.32 -1.48 -8.97
N ARG A 58 -30.55 -1.15 -7.69
CA ARG A 58 -31.91 -0.99 -7.13
C ARG A 58 -32.70 0.11 -7.81
N SER A 59 -32.08 1.26 -8.05
CA SER A 59 -32.69 2.40 -8.73
C SER A 59 -33.07 2.04 -10.18
N ASN A 60 -32.14 1.46 -10.93
CA ASN A 60 -32.37 1.01 -12.30
C ASN A 60 -33.45 -0.08 -12.36
N LEU A 61 -33.44 -1.03 -11.43
CA LEU A 61 -34.44 -2.08 -11.35
C LEU A 61 -35.84 -1.48 -11.13
N SER A 62 -35.97 -0.56 -10.16
CA SER A 62 -37.23 0.13 -9.88
C SER A 62 -37.73 0.93 -11.09
N ALA A 63 -36.84 1.67 -11.76
CA ALA A 63 -37.20 2.44 -12.96
C ALA A 63 -37.68 1.54 -14.10
N ASN A 64 -36.96 0.44 -14.39
CA ASN A 64 -37.34 -0.50 -15.43
C ASN A 64 -38.67 -1.21 -15.11
N ILE A 65 -38.88 -1.62 -13.86
CA ILE A 65 -40.15 -2.18 -13.40
C ILE A 65 -41.30 -1.19 -13.63
N ALA A 66 -41.13 0.08 -13.25
CA ALA A 66 -42.15 1.10 -13.46
C ALA A 66 -42.43 1.32 -14.96
N SER A 67 -41.41 1.30 -15.81
CA SER A 67 -41.58 1.40 -17.27
C SER A 67 -42.33 0.18 -17.84
N PHE A 68 -41.97 -1.05 -17.43
CA PHE A 68 -42.68 -2.26 -17.87
C PHE A 68 -44.13 -2.27 -17.39
N ALA A 69 -44.40 -1.80 -16.17
CA ALA A 69 -45.76 -1.61 -15.64
C ALA A 69 -46.58 -0.65 -16.50
N ALA A 70 -46.00 0.50 -16.84
CA ALA A 70 -46.66 1.52 -17.66
C ALA A 70 -46.94 1.04 -19.10
N MET A 71 -46.13 0.12 -19.62
CA MET A 71 -46.33 -0.54 -20.91
C MET A 71 -47.36 -1.70 -20.85
N GLY A 72 -47.96 -1.96 -19.68
CA GLY A 72 -48.92 -3.06 -19.50
C GLY A 72 -48.28 -4.45 -19.56
N ARG A 73 -46.96 -4.56 -19.38
CA ARG A 73 -46.25 -5.85 -19.38
C ARG A 73 -46.37 -6.52 -18.01
N ASP A 74 -46.51 -7.84 -18.01
CA ASP A 74 -46.58 -8.60 -16.75
C ASP A 74 -45.20 -8.70 -16.08
N ILE A 75 -45.11 -8.11 -14.89
CA ILE A 75 -43.92 -8.09 -14.04
C ILE A 75 -43.95 -9.24 -13.02
N GLY A 76 -45.09 -9.94 -12.90
CA GLY A 76 -45.32 -11.07 -11.99
C GLY A 76 -44.77 -12.41 -12.48
N GLY A 77 -44.17 -12.46 -13.68
CA GLY A 77 -43.41 -13.62 -14.17
C GLY A 77 -44.00 -14.35 -15.37
N ALA A 78 -45.14 -13.94 -15.94
CA ALA A 78 -45.62 -14.52 -17.19
C ALA A 78 -44.84 -14.01 -18.41
N ASP A 79 -44.25 -12.81 -18.35
CA ASP A 79 -43.39 -12.27 -19.41
C ASP A 79 -41.93 -12.73 -19.25
N ARG A 80 -41.59 -13.81 -19.97
CA ARG A 80 -40.25 -14.42 -19.96
C ARG A 80 -39.12 -13.44 -20.28
N SER A 81 -39.38 -12.42 -21.11
CA SER A 81 -38.34 -11.49 -21.53
C SER A 81 -38.11 -10.36 -20.52
N VAL A 82 -39.14 -9.95 -19.76
CA VAL A 82 -38.97 -9.09 -18.58
C VAL A 82 -38.19 -9.84 -17.49
N GLY A 83 -38.58 -11.07 -17.19
CA GLY A 83 -37.86 -11.91 -16.22
C GLY A 83 -36.38 -12.09 -16.56
N ALA A 84 -36.07 -12.47 -17.80
CA ALA A 84 -34.69 -12.62 -18.27
C ALA A 84 -33.87 -11.31 -18.18
N PHE A 85 -34.48 -10.15 -18.42
CA PHE A 85 -33.82 -8.86 -18.25
C PHE A 85 -33.51 -8.57 -16.78
N LEU A 86 -34.47 -8.76 -15.87
CA LEU A 86 -34.28 -8.52 -14.43
C LEU A 86 -33.21 -9.46 -13.84
N ASP A 87 -33.23 -10.73 -14.24
CA ASP A 87 -32.22 -11.72 -13.85
C ASP A 87 -30.84 -11.35 -14.38
N ARG A 88 -30.74 -10.89 -15.63
CA ARG A 88 -29.47 -10.43 -16.19
C ARG A 88 -28.92 -9.23 -15.45
N GLN A 89 -29.76 -8.25 -15.12
CA GLN A 89 -29.35 -7.07 -14.33
C GLN A 89 -28.85 -7.46 -12.94
N LYS A 90 -29.50 -8.44 -12.29
CA LYS A 90 -29.05 -8.98 -11.01
C LYS A 90 -27.68 -9.64 -11.13
N GLN A 91 -27.49 -10.49 -12.15
CA GLN A 91 -26.23 -11.18 -12.40
C GLN A 91 -25.07 -10.20 -12.66
N ILE A 92 -25.32 -9.17 -13.48
CA ILE A 92 -24.31 -8.11 -13.74
C ILE A 92 -23.93 -7.41 -12.44
N ALA A 93 -24.90 -7.01 -11.63
CA ALA A 93 -24.63 -6.35 -10.35
C ALA A 93 -23.81 -7.24 -9.41
N THR A 94 -24.13 -8.53 -9.31
CA THR A 94 -23.37 -9.46 -8.46
C THR A 94 -21.96 -9.74 -8.99
N ASP A 95 -21.80 -9.92 -10.30
CA ASP A 95 -20.50 -10.19 -10.92
C ASP A 95 -19.56 -8.98 -10.81
N ASP A 96 -20.10 -7.77 -11.01
CA ASP A 96 -19.35 -6.52 -10.85
C ASP A 96 -18.90 -6.31 -9.40
N THR A 97 -19.78 -6.56 -8.43
CA THR A 97 -19.42 -6.49 -7.00
C THR A 97 -18.35 -7.50 -6.65
N ALA A 98 -18.50 -8.77 -7.07
CA ALA A 98 -17.50 -9.80 -6.82
C ALA A 98 -16.13 -9.47 -7.44
N ARG A 99 -16.12 -8.93 -8.66
CA ARG A 99 -14.89 -8.45 -9.31
C ARG A 99 -14.27 -7.28 -8.55
N SER A 100 -15.09 -6.32 -8.13
CA SER A 100 -14.63 -5.17 -7.35
C SER A 100 -14.00 -5.60 -6.02
N ASP A 101 -14.63 -6.53 -5.31
CA ASP A 101 -14.13 -7.08 -4.05
C ASP A 101 -12.80 -7.80 -4.25
N PHE A 102 -12.67 -8.61 -5.31
CA PHE A 102 -11.42 -9.26 -5.65
C PHE A 102 -10.30 -8.25 -5.94
N MET A 103 -10.58 -7.22 -6.74
CA MET A 103 -9.60 -6.16 -7.02
C MET A 103 -9.20 -5.40 -5.76
N GLY A 104 -10.17 -5.10 -4.87
CA GLY A 104 -9.92 -4.47 -3.57
C GLY A 104 -9.00 -5.33 -2.70
N MET A 105 -9.29 -6.63 -2.59
CA MET A 105 -8.44 -7.58 -1.85
C MET A 105 -7.02 -7.64 -2.43
N ALA A 106 -6.88 -7.78 -3.75
CA ALA A 106 -5.58 -7.82 -4.41
C ALA A 106 -4.78 -6.54 -4.18
N GLN A 107 -5.42 -5.37 -4.25
CA GLN A 107 -4.79 -4.09 -3.96
C GLN A 107 -4.38 -3.98 -2.48
N GLY A 108 -5.23 -4.44 -1.56
CA GLY A 108 -4.92 -4.49 -0.14
C GLY A 108 -3.72 -5.38 0.18
N MET A 109 -3.60 -6.54 -0.48
CA MET A 109 -2.43 -7.42 -0.36
C MET A 109 -1.17 -6.75 -0.92
N LYS A 110 -1.26 -6.10 -2.08
CA LYS A 110 -0.14 -5.36 -2.67
C LYS A 110 0.38 -4.27 -1.72
N LEU A 111 -0.51 -3.45 -1.17
CA LEU A 111 -0.14 -2.38 -0.23
C LEU A 111 0.47 -2.96 1.05
N GLN A 112 -0.05 -4.07 1.56
CA GLN A 112 0.53 -4.76 2.71
C GLN A 112 1.95 -5.26 2.43
N GLN A 113 2.19 -5.87 1.26
CA GLN A 113 3.53 -6.29 0.86
C GLN A 113 4.47 -5.10 0.70
N GLN A 114 4.01 -4.00 0.11
CA GLN A 114 4.80 -2.77 -0.02
C GLN A 114 5.19 -2.21 1.36
N ALA A 115 4.25 -2.11 2.30
CA ALA A 115 4.55 -1.66 3.66
C ALA A 115 5.58 -2.56 4.36
N ALA A 116 5.46 -3.89 4.21
CA ALA A 116 6.43 -4.84 4.74
C ALA A 116 7.82 -4.66 4.11
N ALA A 117 7.89 -4.56 2.78
CA ALA A 117 9.13 -4.32 2.05
C ALA A 117 9.81 -3.02 2.48
N THR A 118 9.05 -1.91 2.60
CA THR A 118 9.59 -0.62 3.06
C THR A 118 10.19 -0.72 4.47
N ARG A 119 9.57 -1.47 5.39
CA ARG A 119 10.14 -1.70 6.73
C ARG A 119 11.44 -2.51 6.67
N ILE A 120 11.48 -3.54 5.84
CA ILE A 120 12.68 -4.37 5.64
C ILE A 120 13.82 -3.52 5.07
N GLU A 121 13.54 -2.73 4.04
CA GLU A 121 14.52 -1.79 3.47
C GLU A 121 15.04 -0.80 4.52
N GLY A 122 14.17 -0.23 5.35
CA GLY A 122 14.58 0.66 6.43
C GLY A 122 15.52 0.00 7.44
N ARG A 123 15.27 -1.28 7.79
CA ARG A 123 16.17 -2.07 8.64
C ARG A 123 17.50 -2.34 7.94
N ALA A 124 17.47 -2.75 6.68
CA ALA A 124 18.66 -3.02 5.88
C ALA A 124 19.56 -1.78 5.75
N ARG A 125 18.97 -0.60 5.50
CA ARG A 125 19.71 0.67 5.42
C ARG A 125 20.39 1.04 6.74
N LYS A 126 19.72 0.82 7.87
CA LYS A 126 20.35 1.01 9.19
C LYS A 126 21.54 0.07 9.37
N VAL A 127 21.37 -1.22 9.07
CA VAL A 127 22.45 -2.20 9.18
C VAL A 127 23.63 -1.81 8.28
N ALA A 128 23.36 -1.40 7.03
CA ALA A 128 24.39 -0.92 6.12
C ALA A 128 25.11 0.33 6.66
N ALA A 129 24.39 1.27 7.27
CA ALA A 129 24.97 2.45 7.90
C ALA A 129 25.81 2.08 9.14
N ASP A 130 25.38 1.12 9.94
CA ASP A 130 26.13 0.61 11.09
C ASP A 130 27.43 -0.09 10.64
N ILE A 131 27.39 -0.87 9.54
CA ILE A 131 28.57 -1.49 8.92
C ILE A 131 29.49 -0.41 8.35
N GLY A 132 28.96 0.55 7.59
CA GLY A 132 29.72 1.65 7.03
C GLY A 132 30.45 2.46 8.10
N ALA A 133 29.75 2.78 9.21
CA ALA A 133 30.32 3.42 10.38
C ALA A 133 31.46 2.62 10.99
N PHE A 134 31.29 1.30 11.13
CA PHE A 134 32.35 0.43 11.62
C PHE A 134 33.58 0.45 10.69
N THR A 135 33.38 0.29 9.38
CA THR A 135 34.46 0.33 8.38
C THR A 135 35.18 1.68 8.38
N THR A 136 34.45 2.80 8.51
CA THR A 136 35.05 4.14 8.62
C THR A 136 35.97 4.25 9.83
N VAL A 137 35.57 3.73 10.99
CA VAL A 137 36.44 3.72 12.19
C VAL A 137 37.67 2.83 11.98
N VAL A 138 37.50 1.62 11.46
CA VAL A 138 38.62 0.68 11.22
C VAL A 138 39.65 1.27 10.27
N ASN A 139 39.20 1.87 9.17
CA ASN A 139 40.10 2.53 8.21
C ASN A 139 40.82 3.72 8.85
N GLY A 140 40.12 4.52 9.67
CA GLY A 140 40.73 5.62 10.42
C GLY A 140 41.83 5.15 11.39
N ILE A 141 41.63 4.00 12.04
CA ILE A 141 42.64 3.37 12.91
C ILE A 141 43.82 2.82 12.09
N SER A 142 43.59 2.17 10.95
CA SER A 142 44.67 1.67 10.09
C SER A 142 45.56 2.81 9.61
N SER A 143 44.97 3.89 9.08
CA SER A 143 45.72 5.06 8.61
C SER A 143 46.44 5.79 9.75
N TYR A 144 45.88 5.79 10.97
CA TYR A 144 46.56 6.31 12.16
C TYR A 144 47.84 5.52 12.47
N ASN A 145 47.76 4.19 12.43
CA ASN A 145 48.89 3.31 12.71
C ASN A 145 49.97 3.38 11.62
N GLU A 146 49.59 3.50 10.34
CA GLU A 146 50.52 3.67 9.21
C GLU A 146 51.27 5.01 9.24
N THR A 147 50.69 6.06 9.82
CA THR A 147 51.32 7.40 9.88
C THR A 147 52.12 7.64 11.17
N LYS A 148 51.94 6.81 12.19
CA LYS A 148 52.76 6.81 13.42
C LYS A 148 53.86 5.73 13.42
N GLY A 149 53.74 4.71 12.57
CA GLY A 149 54.73 3.65 12.38
C GLY A 149 55.93 4.08 11.55
#